data_AF-A0AAP0I3W2-F1
#
_entry.id   AF-A0AAP0I3W2-F1
#
_cell.length_a   1.000
_cell.length_b   1.000
_cell.length_c   1.000
_cell.angle_alpha   90.00
_cell.angle_beta   90.00
_cell.angle_gamma   90.00
#
_symmetry.space_group_name_H-M   'P 1'
#
loop_
_entity.id
_entity.type
_entity.pdbx_description
1 polymer ?
#
loop_
_entity_poly.entity_id
_entity_poly.type
_entity_poly.pdbx_seq_one_letter_code
_entity_poly.pdbx_strand_id
1 'polypeptide(L)' 'MTKVFKRWMIPEGYCWKSVPTHHKDQYWRQWKVFFRWDDEIPEDLIRAVYDGLAGTRYTALMHKLKKNLMQPVYVTDEA' A
#
# COMPACT_ATOMS: atom_id res chain seq x y z
N MET A 1 -0.69 6.76 -3.75
CA MET A 1 -0.65 5.37 -3.23
C MET A 1 0.13 5.24 -1.92
N THR A 2 1.45 5.44 -1.87
CA THR A 2 2.23 5.19 -0.63
C THR A 2 1.75 5.97 0.59
N LYS A 3 1.35 7.24 0.43
CA LYS A 3 0.74 8.04 1.52
C LYS A 3 -0.59 7.46 2.01
N VAL A 4 -1.40 6.92 1.09
CA VAL A 4 -2.69 6.29 1.38
C VAL A 4 -2.49 4.99 2.19
N PHE A 5 -1.52 4.16 1.80
CA PHE A 5 -1.16 2.95 2.54
C PHE A 5 -0.63 3.23 3.94
N LYS A 6 0.28 4.20 4.10
CA LYS A 6 0.83 4.56 5.41
C LYS A 6 -0.23 5.05 6.42
N ARG A 7 -1.35 5.61 5.94
CA ARG A 7 -2.41 6.14 6.80
C ARG A 7 -3.31 5.05 7.42
N TRP A 8 -3.41 3.89 6.77
CA TRP A 8 -4.30 2.78 7.18
C TRP A 8 -3.58 1.43 7.20
N MET A 9 -2.28 1.48 7.42
CA MET A 9 -1.39 0.32 7.31
C MET A 9 -1.81 -0.77 8.29
N ILE A 10 -1.93 -2.00 7.79
CA ILE A 10 -2.27 -3.17 8.60
C ILE A 10 -0.96 -3.87 8.99
N PRO A 11 -0.60 -3.91 10.27
CA PRO A 11 0.65 -4.54 10.73
C PRO A 11 0.78 -6.01 10.31
N GLU A 12 -0.33 -6.73 10.26
CA GLU A 12 -0.43 -8.16 9.94
C GLU A 12 -0.48 -8.43 8.42
N GLY A 13 -0.76 -7.39 7.63
CA GLY A 13 -0.84 -7.48 6.17
C GLY A 13 0.55 -7.41 5.55
N TYR A 14 1.31 -8.51 5.53
CA TYR A 14 2.66 -8.54 4.92
C TYR A 14 2.64 -8.34 3.40
N CYS A 15 1.57 -8.77 2.72
CA CYS A 15 1.44 -8.66 1.27
C CYS A 15 0.05 -8.16 0.88
N TRP A 16 -0.08 -7.54 -0.30
CA TRP A 16 -1.38 -7.04 -0.77
C TRP A 16 -2.47 -8.11 -0.81
N LYS A 17 -2.11 -9.37 -1.10
CA LYS A 17 -3.03 -10.49 -1.09
C LYS A 17 -3.64 -10.73 0.31
N SER A 18 -2.86 -10.54 1.38
CA SER A 18 -3.32 -10.72 2.76
C SER A 18 -4.06 -9.52 3.33
N VAL A 19 -4.10 -8.38 2.63
CA VAL A 19 -4.94 -7.23 3.02
C VAL A 19 -6.42 -7.61 2.87
N PRO A 20 -7.25 -7.49 3.93
CA PRO A 20 -8.68 -7.75 3.87
C PRO A 20 -9.39 -6.88 2.82
N THR A 21 -10.42 -7.43 2.18
CA THR A 21 -11.16 -6.76 1.09
C THR A 21 -11.68 -5.38 1.51
N HIS A 22 -12.24 -5.24 2.71
CA HIS A 22 -12.75 -3.96 3.19
C HIS A 22 -11.67 -2.85 3.27
N HIS A 23 -10.42 -3.21 3.58
CA HIS A 23 -9.30 -2.26 3.54
C HIS A 23 -8.88 -1.94 2.10
N LYS A 24 -8.89 -2.93 1.19
CA LYS A 24 -8.65 -2.70 -0.24
C LYS A 24 -9.66 -1.73 -0.83
N ASP A 25 -10.93 -1.88 -0.48
CA ASP A 25 -12.01 -0.96 -0.87
C ASP A 25 -11.79 0.45 -0.33
N GLN A 26 -11.35 0.56 0.92
CA GLN A 26 -11.02 1.86 1.51
C GLN A 26 -9.85 2.53 0.80
N TYR A 27 -8.80 1.77 0.48
CA TYR A 27 -7.67 2.28 -0.28
C TYR A 27 -8.06 2.71 -1.69
N TRP A 28 -8.91 1.92 -2.36
CA TRP A 28 -9.48 2.25 -3.67
C TRP A 28 -10.26 3.56 -3.65
N ARG A 29 -11.21 3.69 -2.70
CA ARG A 29 -12.02 4.92 -2.54
C ARG A 29 -11.14 6.15 -2.34
N GLN A 30 -10.14 6.05 -1.47
CA GLN A 30 -9.22 7.17 -1.20
C GLN A 30 -8.34 7.49 -2.40
N TRP A 31 -7.86 6.47 -3.13
CA TRP A 31 -7.04 6.68 -4.32
C TRP A 31 -7.84 7.36 -5.43
N LYS A 32 -9.08 6.91 -5.69
CA LYS A 32 -9.95 7.43 -6.74
C LYS A 32 -10.18 8.94 -6.65
N VAL A 33 -10.30 9.50 -5.45
CA VAL A 33 -10.51 10.96 -5.26
C VAL A 33 -9.41 11.82 -5.88
N PHE A 34 -8.21 11.27 -6.06
CA PHE A 34 -7.08 12.01 -6.63
C PHE A 34 -6.99 11.96 -8.15
N PHE A 35 -7.87 11.22 -8.83
CA PHE A 35 -7.79 11.02 -10.28
C PHE A 35 -9.14 11.31 -10.93
N ARG A 36 -9.08 11.90 -12.12
CA ARG A 36 -10.18 11.87 -13.09
C ARG A 36 -9.74 10.99 -14.24
N TRP A 37 -10.65 10.16 -14.73
CA TRP A 37 -10.45 9.33 -15.89
C TRP A 37 -11.62 9.52 -16.84
N ASP A 38 -11.45 9.02 -18.06
CA ASP A 38 -12.48 9.03 -19.07
C ASP A 38 -13.66 8.14 -18.62
N ASP A 39 -14.87 8.66 -18.73
CA ASP A 39 -16.11 7.96 -18.35
C ASP A 39 -16.38 6.76 -19.28
N GLU A 40 -15.74 6.71 -20.45
CA GLU A 40 -15.79 5.55 -21.36
C GLU A 40 -14.99 4.35 -20.84
N ILE A 41 -14.03 4.56 -19.94
CA ILE A 41 -13.22 3.47 -19.38
C ILE A 41 -14.00 2.83 -18.21
N PRO A 42 -14.33 1.54 -18.30
CA PRO A 42 -15.05 0.86 -17.23
C PRO A 42 -14.29 0.87 -15.89
N GLU A 43 -14.99 1.17 -14.80
CA GLU A 43 -14.37 1.29 -13.48
C GLU A 43 -13.68 -0.01 -13.02
N ASP A 44 -14.24 -1.16 -13.36
CA ASP A 44 -13.70 -2.48 -13.06
C ASP A 44 -12.33 -2.70 -13.72
N LEU A 45 -12.13 -2.20 -14.94
CA LEU A 45 -10.84 -2.23 -15.62
C LEU A 45 -9.80 -1.39 -14.85
N ILE A 46 -10.18 -0.17 -14.47
CA ILE A 46 -9.31 0.74 -13.71
C ILE A 46 -8.97 0.13 -12.35
N ARG A 47 -9.96 -0.49 -11.71
CA ARG A 47 -9.78 -1.19 -10.44
C ARG A 47 -8.81 -2.37 -10.57
N ALA A 48 -8.90 -3.16 -11.63
CA ALA A 48 -7.98 -4.27 -11.88
C ALA A 48 -6.53 -3.78 -12.05
N VAL A 49 -6.32 -2.71 -12.83
CA VAL A 49 -5.00 -2.07 -13.01
C VAL A 49 -4.49 -1.52 -11.68
N TYR A 50 -5.36 -0.85 -10.93
CA TYR A 50 -5.04 -0.34 -9.59
C TYR A 50 -4.61 -1.46 -8.64
N ASP A 51 -5.33 -2.57 -8.59
CA ASP A 51 -5.00 -3.69 -7.68
C ASP A 51 -3.63 -4.30 -8.00
N GLY A 52 -3.25 -4.37 -9.28
CA GLY A 52 -1.89 -4.75 -9.69
C GLY A 52 -0.83 -3.78 -9.19
N LEU A 53 -1.04 -2.47 -9.39
CA LEU A 53 -0.11 -1.42 -8.94
C LEU A 53 -0.02 -1.34 -7.41
N ALA A 54 -1.16 -1.48 -6.72
CA ALA A 54 -1.26 -1.52 -5.28
C ALA A 54 -0.50 -2.73 -4.73
N GLY A 55 -0.63 -3.88 -5.38
CA GLY A 55 0.15 -5.10 -5.12
C GLY A 55 1.65 -4.86 -5.02
N THR A 56 2.22 -4.31 -6.10
CA THR A 56 3.67 -4.04 -6.18
C THR A 56 4.11 -2.99 -5.17
N ARG A 57 3.36 -1.88 -5.06
CA ARG A 57 3.76 -0.77 -4.18
C ARG A 57 3.61 -1.10 -2.70
N TYR A 58 2.57 -1.81 -2.32
CA TYR A 58 2.32 -2.23 -0.95
C TYR A 58 3.39 -3.22 -0.48
N THR A 59 3.71 -4.22 -1.30
CA THR A 59 4.79 -5.18 -1.02
C THR A 59 6.13 -4.46 -0.87
N ALA A 60 6.48 -3.56 -1.78
CA ALA A 60 7.71 -2.77 -1.67
C ALA A 60 7.77 -1.91 -0.39
N LEU A 61 6.64 -1.34 0.03
CA LEU A 61 6.54 -0.58 1.29
C LEU A 61 6.79 -1.49 2.50
N MET A 62 6.14 -2.65 2.57
CA MET A 62 6.31 -3.60 3.67
C MET A 62 7.75 -4.12 3.76
N HIS A 63 8.39 -4.42 2.63
CA HIS A 63 9.81 -4.79 2.58
C HIS A 63 10.72 -3.68 3.12
N LYS A 64 10.46 -2.41 2.76
CA LYS A 64 11.23 -1.27 3.29
C LYS A 64 11.03 -1.10 4.79
N LEU A 65 9.80 -1.23 5.28
CA LEU A 65 9.50 -1.16 6.71
C LEU A 65 10.18 -2.28 7.48
N LYS A 66 10.10 -3.52 7.00
CA LYS A 66 10.81 -4.66 7.60
C LYS A 66 12.32 -4.43 7.59
N LYS A 67 12.90 -3.96 6.49
CA LYS A 67 14.34 -3.65 6.44
C LYS A 67 14.73 -2.59 7.47
N ASN A 68 13.90 -1.56 7.65
CA ASN A 68 14.16 -0.49 8.63
C ASN A 68 13.91 -0.93 10.08
N LEU A 69 13.01 -1.88 10.32
CA LEU A 69 12.77 -2.52 11.63
C LEU A 69 13.85 -3.58 11.95
N MET A 70 14.40 -4.23 10.94
CA MET A 70 15.47 -5.24 11.07
C MET A 70 16.87 -4.65 10.94
N GLN A 71 17.03 -3.36 10.63
CA GLN A 71 18.25 -2.68 11.04
C GLN A 71 18.18 -2.63 12.56
N PRO A 72 19.07 -3.35 13.28
CA PRO A 72 19.27 -3.02 14.68
C PRO A 72 19.56 -1.53 14.66
N VAL A 73 18.85 -0.77 15.50
CA VAL A 73 19.45 0.45 16.00
C VAL A 73 20.75 -0.04 16.61
N TYR A 74 21.85 0.05 15.85
CA TYR A 74 23.16 0.04 16.44
C TYR A 74 23.10 1.23 17.39
N VAL A 75 22.77 0.91 18.64
CA VAL A 75 23.10 1.73 19.78
C VAL A 75 24.59 1.90 19.64
N THR A 76 24.98 3.02 19.04
CA THR A 76 26.32 3.56 19.21
C THR A 76 26.32 4.08 20.64
N ASP A 77 26.44 3.14 21.58
CA ASP A 77 27.13 3.41 22.83
C ASP A 77 28.60 3.53 22.43
N GLU A 78 29.01 4.75 22.09
CA GLU A 78 30.41 5.11 22.21
C GLU A 78 30.57 5.84 23.54
N ALA A 79 31.43 5.23 24.36
CA ALA A 79 31.77 5.50 25.74
C ALA A 79 32.58 6.78 25.95
#